data_AF-A0A2R6GY99-F1
#
_entry.id   AF-A0A2R6GY99-F1
#
_cell.length_a   1.000
_cell.length_b   1.000
_cell.length_c   1.000
_cell.angle_alpha   90.00
_cell.angle_beta   90.00
_cell.angle_gamma   90.00
#
_symmetry.space_group_name_H-M   'P 1'
#
loop_
_entity.id
_entity.type
_entity.pdbx_description
1 polymer ?
#
loop_
_entity_poly.entity_id
_entity_poly.type
_entity_poly.pdbx_seq_one_letter_code
_entity_poly.pdbx_strand_id
1 'polypeptide(L)'
;MDSDQSYREDSRLWRTLTVLVGSIPSLLEGESLDLELDSGEIHLTILDESDVVEVSQEIHGLPESVNVYEPYRIELAAFVKETYRAVSEWHETAGVNDSERPVADWYQDLTDAIDTAEAAMTGAGIKLPS
;
A
#
# COMPACT_ATOMS: atom_id res chain seq x y z
N MET A 1 -31.38 13.21 13.94
CA MET A 1 -30.93 12.13 13.05
C MET A 1 -29.77 12.72 12.27
N ASP A 2 -28.58 12.67 12.85
CA ASP A 2 -27.36 13.15 12.22
C ASP A 2 -26.78 12.00 11.41
N SER A 3 -27.32 11.80 10.22
CA SER A 3 -26.74 10.94 9.19
C SER A 3 -26.29 11.84 8.05
N ASP A 4 -25.32 12.70 8.36
CA ASP A 4 -24.60 13.50 7.37
C ASP A 4 -23.12 13.56 7.73
N GLN A 5 -22.60 12.43 8.22
CA GLN A 5 -21.18 12.16 8.13
C GLN A 5 -20.92 11.82 6.67
N SER A 6 -20.87 12.87 5.84
CA SER A 6 -20.47 12.78 4.45
C SER A 6 -19.20 11.95 4.43
N TYR A 7 -19.23 10.82 3.71
CA TYR A 7 -18.03 10.07 3.37
C TYR A 7 -17.04 11.11 2.82
N ARG A 8 -16.03 11.48 3.61
CA ARG A 8 -14.93 12.30 3.14
C ARG A 8 -14.15 11.37 2.22
N GLU A 9 -14.57 11.33 0.96
CA GLU A 9 -13.91 10.66 -0.14
C GLU A 9 -12.41 10.92 -0.04
N ASP A 10 -11.66 9.91 0.39
CA ASP A 10 -10.51 9.29 -0.27
C ASP A 10 -9.56 10.17 -1.09
N SER A 11 -9.40 11.45 -0.75
CA SER A 11 -8.40 12.31 -1.40
C SER A 11 -6.96 11.83 -1.14
N ARG A 12 -6.77 10.87 -0.25
CA ARG A 12 -5.49 10.26 0.11
C ARG A 12 -5.37 8.78 -0.24
N LEU A 13 -6.45 8.05 -0.52
CA LEU A 13 -6.35 6.61 -0.80
C LEU A 13 -5.45 6.34 -1.98
N TRP A 14 -5.68 7.00 -3.13
CA TRP A 14 -4.83 6.84 -4.30
C TRP A 14 -3.36 7.14 -3.98
N ARG A 15 -3.07 8.17 -3.16
CA ARG A 15 -1.69 8.51 -2.74
C ARG A 15 -1.08 7.39 -1.91
N THR A 16 -1.84 6.87 -0.95
CA THR A 16 -1.39 5.74 -0.12
C THR A 16 -1.15 4.51 -0.98
N LEU A 17 -2.02 4.21 -1.95
CA LEU A 17 -1.82 3.10 -2.90
C LEU A 17 -0.58 3.32 -3.76
N THR A 18 -0.36 4.54 -4.28
CA THR A 18 0.85 4.91 -5.05
C THR A 18 2.12 4.72 -4.23
N VAL A 19 2.16 5.21 -2.98
CA VAL A 19 3.31 5.05 -2.09
C VAL A 19 3.54 3.57 -1.76
N LEU A 20 2.47 2.85 -1.43
CA LEU A 20 2.55 1.45 -1.03
C LEU A 20 3.07 0.57 -2.19
N VAL A 21 2.48 0.67 -3.39
CA VAL A 21 2.96 -0.13 -4.54
C VAL A 21 4.32 0.35 -5.03
N GLY A 22 4.55 1.67 -5.04
CA GLY A 22 5.82 2.28 -5.45
C GLY A 22 6.99 1.98 -4.52
N SER A 23 6.73 1.56 -3.27
CA SER A 23 7.76 1.14 -2.31
C SER A 23 8.27 -0.29 -2.52
N ILE A 24 7.61 -1.10 -3.35
CA ILE A 24 8.01 -2.50 -3.58
C ILE A 24 9.50 -2.66 -3.95
N PRO A 25 10.12 -1.80 -4.80
CA PRO A 25 11.56 -1.86 -5.05
C PRO A 25 12.39 -1.72 -3.76
N SER A 26 12.12 -0.68 -2.96
CA SER A 26 12.79 -0.42 -1.67
C SER A 26 12.61 -1.58 -0.68
N LEU A 27 11.39 -2.12 -0.57
CA LEU A 27 11.11 -3.28 0.30
C LEU A 27 11.90 -4.52 -0.13
N LEU A 28 12.05 -4.74 -1.45
CA LEU A 28 12.87 -5.84 -1.99
C LEU A 28 14.37 -5.63 -1.79
N GLU A 29 14.82 -4.40 -1.55
CA GLU A 29 16.19 -4.05 -1.17
C GLU A 29 16.42 -4.12 0.35
N GLY A 30 15.38 -4.42 1.14
CA GLY A 30 15.44 -4.53 2.60
C GLY A 30 15.13 -3.23 3.34
N GLU A 31 14.67 -2.19 2.64
CA GLU A 31 14.30 -0.93 3.28
C GLU A 31 12.95 -1.04 3.99
N SER A 32 12.79 -0.28 5.08
CA SER A 32 11.51 -0.18 5.80
C SER A 32 10.65 0.95 5.22
N LEU A 33 9.34 0.87 5.42
CA LEU A 33 8.38 1.87 4.94
C LEU A 33 7.45 2.30 6.07
N ASP A 34 7.26 3.60 6.21
CA ASP A 34 6.25 4.20 7.09
C ASP A 34 5.14 4.80 6.22
N LEU A 35 3.89 4.42 6.51
CA LEU A 35 2.69 4.90 5.83
C LEU A 35 1.87 5.76 6.79
N GLU A 36 1.83 7.06 6.53
CA GLU A 36 0.97 7.98 7.27
C GLU A 36 -0.50 7.84 6.81
N LEU A 37 -1.40 7.68 7.79
CA LEU A 37 -2.85 7.66 7.61
C LEU A 37 -3.49 8.80 8.41
N ASP A 38 -4.75 9.13 8.11
CA ASP A 38 -5.45 10.27 8.76
C ASP A 38 -5.56 10.13 10.28
N SER A 39 -5.59 8.90 10.80
CA SER A 39 -5.79 8.58 12.21
C SER A 39 -4.71 7.67 12.80
N GLY A 40 -3.59 7.51 12.12
CA GLY A 40 -2.55 6.58 12.53
C GLY A 40 -1.44 6.40 11.53
N GLU A 41 -0.57 5.43 11.78
CA GLU A 41 0.57 5.09 10.93
C GLU A 41 0.64 3.57 10.77
N ILE A 42 1.18 3.09 9.66
CA ILE A 42 1.54 1.68 9.47
C ILE A 42 3.04 1.62 9.21
N HIS A 43 3.76 0.83 9.99
CA HIS A 43 5.19 0.58 9.80
C HIS A 43 5.40 -0.81 9.21
N LEU A 44 6.16 -0.88 8.13
CA LEU A 44 6.60 -2.10 7.47
C LEU A 44 8.10 -2.23 7.70
N THR A 45 8.50 -3.22 8.49
CA THR A 45 9.92 -3.48 8.77
C THR A 45 10.33 -4.81 8.17
N ILE A 46 11.43 -4.83 7.40
CA ILE A 46 12.02 -6.08 6.92
C ILE A 46 12.85 -6.68 8.05
N LEU A 47 12.53 -7.92 8.42
CA LEU A 47 13.32 -8.69 9.37
C LEU A 47 14.47 -9.36 8.60
N ASP A 48 15.65 -8.73 8.63
CA ASP A 48 16.86 -9.00 7.82
C ASP A 48 17.20 -10.49 7.62
N GLU A 49 16.95 -11.37 8.59
CA GLU A 49 17.35 -12.77 8.52
C GLU A 49 16.28 -13.73 7.98
N SER A 50 15.06 -13.26 7.68
CA SER A 50 13.90 -14.14 7.44
C SER A 50 13.09 -13.86 6.19
N ASP A 51 13.43 -12.86 5.36
CA ASP A 51 12.57 -12.43 4.24
C ASP A 51 11.12 -12.18 4.71
N VAL A 52 10.94 -11.71 5.94
CA VAL A 52 9.64 -11.46 6.57
C VAL A 52 9.45 -9.97 6.72
N VAL A 53 8.28 -9.49 6.32
CA VAL A 53 7.77 -8.16 6.64
C VAL A 53 7.03 -8.26 7.97
N GLU A 54 7.46 -7.46 8.93
CA GLU A 54 6.71 -7.16 10.14
C GLU A 54 5.85 -5.92 9.90
N VAL A 55 4.54 -6.06 10.07
CA VAL A 55 3.55 -4.98 9.94
C VAL A 55 3.10 -4.60 11.35
N SER A 56 3.38 -3.37 11.73
CA SER A 56 2.83 -2.75 12.94
C SER A 56 2.03 -1.51 12.58
N GLN A 57 1.15 -1.09 13.48
CA GLN A 57 0.31 0.08 13.28
C GLN A 57 0.40 0.97 14.52
N GLU A 58 0.29 2.28 14.34
CA GLU A 58 0.03 3.23 15.42
C GLU A 58 -1.37 3.85 15.21
N ILE A 59 -2.20 3.95 16.25
CA ILE A 59 -3.47 4.70 16.20
C ILE A 59 -3.34 5.92 17.10
N HIS A 60 -3.46 7.10 16.50
CA HIS A 60 -3.35 8.37 17.21
C HIS A 60 -4.47 8.55 18.22
N GLY A 61 -4.10 9.01 19.42
CA GLY A 61 -5.06 9.34 20.48
C GLY A 61 -5.54 8.16 21.32
N LEU A 62 -5.07 6.93 21.05
CA LEU A 62 -5.27 5.80 21.95
C LEU A 62 -4.15 5.74 23.00
N PRO A 63 -4.47 5.45 24.28
CA PRO A 63 -3.45 5.22 25.29
C PRO A 63 -2.67 3.92 25.00
N GLU A 64 -1.37 3.90 25.31
CA GLU A 64 -0.47 2.74 25.11
C GLU A 64 -1.04 1.41 25.65
N SER A 65 -1.79 1.46 26.76
CA SER A 65 -2.41 0.26 27.35
C SER A 65 -3.52 -0.37 26.49
N VAL A 66 -4.04 0.38 25.52
CA VAL A 66 -5.04 -0.07 24.53
C VAL A 66 -4.36 -0.30 23.17
N ASN A 67 -3.30 0.44 22.89
CA ASN A 67 -2.34 0.21 21.80
C ASN A 67 -1.41 -0.98 22.07
N VAL A 68 -1.98 -2.13 22.45
CA VAL A 68 -1.22 -3.37 22.54
C VAL A 68 -1.08 -3.93 21.14
N TYR A 69 0.10 -3.74 20.54
CA TYR A 69 0.40 -4.21 19.20
C TYR A 69 1.03 -5.60 19.25
N GLU A 70 0.31 -6.58 18.70
CA GLU A 70 0.92 -7.83 18.25
C GLU A 70 1.24 -7.65 16.76
N PRO A 71 2.51 -7.43 16.39
CA PRO A 71 2.85 -7.18 15.00
C PRO A 71 2.53 -8.40 14.13
N TYR A 72 1.97 -8.15 12.96
CA TYR A 72 1.66 -9.20 12.01
C TYR A 72 2.90 -9.49 11.15
N ARG A 73 3.18 -10.77 10.90
CA ARG A 73 4.33 -11.20 10.11
C ARG A 73 3.89 -11.95 8.87
N ILE A 74 4.46 -11.57 7.75
CA ILE A 74 4.18 -12.16 6.44
C ILE A 74 5.47 -12.23 5.63
N GLU A 75 5.63 -13.29 4.85
CA GLU A 75 6.74 -13.42 3.90
C GLU A 75 6.74 -12.22 2.93
N LEU A 76 7.90 -11.60 2.71
CA LEU A 76 8.09 -10.43 1.85
C LEU A 76 7.56 -10.69 0.45
N ALA A 77 7.89 -11.84 -0.12
CA ALA A 77 7.41 -12.23 -1.45
C ALA A 77 5.88 -12.39 -1.50
N ALA A 78 5.23 -12.76 -0.39
CA ALA A 78 3.77 -12.82 -0.32
C ALA A 78 3.17 -11.41 -0.16
N PHE A 79 3.78 -10.58 0.69
CA PHE A 79 3.36 -9.20 0.90
C PHE A 79 3.38 -8.39 -0.39
N VAL A 80 4.52 -8.34 -1.10
CA VAL A 80 4.64 -7.52 -2.32
C VAL A 80 3.71 -8.01 -3.44
N LYS A 81 3.47 -9.33 -3.53
CA LYS A 81 2.51 -9.89 -4.51
C LYS A 81 1.08 -9.46 -4.21
N GLU A 82 0.67 -9.53 -2.95
CA GLU A 82 -0.68 -9.17 -2.53
C GLU A 82 -0.90 -7.66 -2.71
N THR A 83 0.08 -6.86 -2.30
CA THR A 83 0.08 -5.41 -2.50
C THR A 83 -0.06 -5.06 -3.98
N TYR A 84 0.79 -5.63 -4.84
CA TYR A 84 0.71 -5.42 -6.28
C TYR A 84 -0.68 -5.81 -6.82
N ARG A 85 -1.17 -7.02 -6.50
CA ARG A 85 -2.48 -7.49 -6.96
C ARG A 85 -3.59 -6.51 -6.57
N ALA A 86 -3.70 -6.19 -5.28
CA ALA A 86 -4.79 -5.38 -4.76
C ALA A 86 -4.78 -3.97 -5.35
N VAL A 87 -3.59 -3.37 -5.52
CA VAL A 87 -3.46 -2.04 -6.11
C VAL A 87 -3.78 -2.05 -7.61
N SER A 88 -3.32 -3.07 -8.36
CA SER A 88 -3.65 -3.23 -9.78
C SER A 88 -5.15 -3.44 -10.01
N GLU A 89 -5.82 -4.29 -9.23
CA GLU A 89 -7.27 -4.51 -9.31
C GLU A 89 -8.06 -3.23 -9.01
N TRP A 90 -7.61 -2.45 -8.02
CA TRP A 90 -8.21 -1.16 -7.71
C TRP A 90 -8.02 -0.17 -8.86
N HIS A 91 -6.81 -0.10 -9.43
CA HIS A 91 -6.48 0.77 -10.56
C HIS A 91 -7.33 0.44 -11.80
N GLU A 92 -7.47 -0.84 -12.16
CA GLU A 92 -8.34 -1.27 -13.25
C GLU A 92 -9.81 -0.87 -13.02
N THR A 93 -10.30 -1.09 -11.80
CA THR A 93 -11.68 -0.71 -11.42
C THR A 93 -11.88 0.80 -11.52
N ALA A 94 -10.90 1.59 -11.08
CA ALA A 94 -10.95 3.04 -11.15
C ALA A 94 -10.95 3.54 -12.60
N GLY A 95 -10.12 2.96 -13.48
CA GLY A 95 -10.02 3.32 -14.89
C GLY A 95 -11.28 3.02 -15.71
N VAL A 96 -11.98 1.93 -15.38
CA VAL A 96 -13.29 1.60 -16.00
C VAL A 96 -14.34 2.67 -15.69
N ASN A 97 -14.29 3.24 -14.49
CA ASN A 97 -15.25 4.25 -14.04
C ASN A 97 -14.95 5.67 -14.58
N ASP A 98 -13.74 5.95 -15.04
CA ASP A 98 -13.30 7.28 -15.51
C ASP A 98 -13.16 7.39 -17.05
N SER A 99 -13.71 6.42 -17.80
CA SER A 99 -13.56 6.28 -19.27
C SER A 99 -14.06 7.46 -20.13
N GLU A 100 -14.64 8.51 -19.54
CA GLU A 100 -15.16 9.70 -20.23
C GLU A 100 -14.34 10.99 -20.00
N ARG A 101 -13.22 10.96 -19.27
CA ARG A 101 -12.42 12.14 -18.94
C ARG A 101 -10.94 11.99 -19.31
N PRO A 102 -10.20 13.11 -19.50
CA PRO A 102 -8.74 13.04 -19.60
C PRO A 102 -8.17 12.36 -18.35
N VAL A 103 -7.21 11.46 -18.56
CA VAL A 103 -6.51 10.72 -17.49
C VAL A 103 -6.04 11.73 -16.45
N ALA A 104 -6.58 11.62 -15.25
CA ALA A 104 -6.19 12.49 -14.16
C ALA A 104 -4.75 12.17 -13.72
N ASP A 105 -4.00 13.19 -13.30
CA ASP A 105 -2.59 13.04 -12.90
C ASP A 105 -2.37 11.92 -11.87
N TRP A 106 -3.31 11.76 -10.92
CA TRP A 106 -3.26 10.71 -9.90
C TRP A 106 -3.31 9.29 -10.49
N TYR A 107 -4.00 9.10 -11.61
CA TYR A 107 -4.13 7.80 -12.28
C TYR A 107 -2.82 7.46 -12.99
N GLN A 108 -2.17 8.46 -13.60
CA GLN A 108 -0.86 8.29 -14.21
C GLN A 108 0.22 8.02 -13.16
N ASP A 109 0.23 8.76 -12.04
CA ASP A 109 1.16 8.53 -10.94
C ASP A 109 1.04 7.09 -10.39
N LEU A 110 -0.20 6.58 -10.29
CA LEU A 110 -0.45 5.19 -9.88
C LEU A 110 -0.03 4.18 -10.95
N THR A 111 -0.25 4.46 -12.24
CA THR A 111 0.22 3.63 -13.36
C THR A 111 1.74 3.49 -13.31
N ASP A 112 2.47 4.60 -13.19
CA ASP A 112 3.94 4.60 -13.16
C ASP A 112 4.49 3.83 -11.95
N ALA A 113 3.81 3.91 -10.80
CA ALA A 113 4.18 3.16 -9.60
C ALA A 113 3.93 1.64 -9.76
N ILE A 114 2.82 1.24 -10.40
CA ILE A 114 2.53 -0.16 -10.73
C ILE A 114 3.60 -0.71 -11.69
N ASP A 115 3.92 0.01 -12.76
CA ASP A 115 4.94 -0.40 -13.74
C ASP A 115 6.33 -0.57 -13.08
N THR A 116 6.66 0.35 -12.16
CA THR A 116 7.91 0.29 -11.39
C THR A 116 7.95 -0.94 -10.48
N ALA A 117 6.85 -1.25 -9.80
CA ALA A 117 6.73 -2.44 -8.96
C ALA A 117 6.81 -3.73 -9.78
N GLU A 118 6.16 -3.78 -10.95
CA GLU A 118 6.22 -4.91 -11.88
C GLU A 118 7.66 -5.22 -12.29
N ALA A 119 8.41 -4.18 -12.68
CA ALA A 119 9.80 -4.32 -13.08
C ALA A 119 10.68 -4.84 -11.92
N ALA A 120 10.49 -4.31 -10.71
CA ALA A 120 11.23 -4.75 -9.52
C ALA A 120 10.91 -6.20 -9.14
N MET A 121 9.62 -6.57 -9.10
CA MET A 121 9.20 -7.95 -8.81
C MET A 121 9.76 -8.93 -9.85
N THR A 122 9.72 -8.58 -11.13
CA THR A 122 10.29 -9.39 -12.21
C THR A 122 11.80 -9.54 -12.05
N GLY A 123 12.51 -8.45 -11.72
CA GLY A 123 13.95 -8.46 -11.44
C GLY A 123 14.34 -9.34 -10.25
N ALA A 124 13.49 -9.39 -9.23
CA ALA A 124 13.65 -10.25 -8.05
C ALA A 124 13.20 -11.72 -8.27
N GLY A 125 12.71 -12.08 -9.47
CA GLY A 125 12.22 -13.42 -9.76
C GLY A 125 10.86 -13.75 -9.11
N ILE A 126 10.14 -12.73 -8.64
CA ILE A 126 8.81 -12.85 -8.04
C ILE A 126 7.77 -12.86 -9.17
N LYS A 127 7.02 -13.96 -9.28
CA LYS A 127 5.94 -14.06 -10.26
C LYS A 127 4.82 -13.08 -9.94
N LEU A 128 4.43 -12.29 -10.94
CA LEU A 128 3.25 -11.44 -10.88
C LEU A 128 1.98 -12.29 -10.66
N PRO A 129 1.00 -11.77 -9.90
CA PRO A 129 -0.31 -12.38 -9.77
C PRO A 129 -1.00 -12.43 -11.14
N SER A 130 -1.72 -13.53 -11.39
CA SER A 130 -2.46 -13.80 -12.64
C SER A 130 -3.92 -13.42 -12.52
#